data_AF-A0A822E5N0-F1
#
_entry.id   AF-A0A822E5N0-F1
#
_cell.length_a   1.000
_cell.length_b   1.000
_cell.length_c   1.000
_cell.angle_alpha   90.00
_cell.angle_beta   90.00
_cell.angle_gamma   90.00
#
_symmetry.space_group_name_H-M   'P 1'
#
loop_
_entity.id
_entity.type
_entity.pdbx_description
1 polymer ?
#
loop_
_entity_poly.entity_id
_entity_poly.type
_entity_poly.pdbx_seq_one_letter_code
_entity_poly.pdbx_strand_id
1 'polypeptide(L)'
;MEFIIRTDHKSLEHIPTQKHLSSRMIRLIEYLQQFNFKIEYRPGKENIVSDALSRLYILQLDLIQKDQYLDWPLLIPHYLKHSDFSGDVPNEIKELVKKRITSVYL
;
A
#
# COMPACT_ATOMS: atom_id res chain seq x y z
N MET A 1 17.36 13.17 6.88
CA MET A 1 16.93 12.93 5.49
C MET A 1 15.42 13.14 5.44
N GLU A 2 14.93 13.98 4.54
CA GLU A 2 13.49 14.23 4.36
C GLU A 2 12.89 13.15 3.44
N PHE A 3 11.68 12.66 3.73
CA PHE A 3 10.95 11.76 2.84
C PHE A 3 9.51 12.23 2.59
N ILE A 4 8.90 11.72 1.53
CA ILE A 4 7.55 12.11 1.11
C ILE A 4 6.60 10.95 1.33
N ILE A 5 5.53 11.21 2.08
CA ILE A 5 4.38 10.33 2.24
C ILE A 5 3.37 10.71 1.17
N ARG A 6 3.15 9.81 0.20
CA ARG A 6 2.11 9.98 -0.81
C ARG A 6 0.85 9.25 -0.38
N THR A 7 -0.28 9.94 -0.39
CA THR A 7 -1.58 9.39 0.01
C THR A 7 -2.68 9.87 -0.91
N ASP A 8 -3.65 9.00 -1.18
CA ASP A 8 -4.91 9.33 -1.86
C ASP A 8 -5.93 10.00 -0.94
N HIS A 9 -5.58 10.21 0.32
CA HIS A 9 -6.45 10.84 1.29
C HIS A 9 -6.06 12.30 1.49
N LYS A 10 -6.63 13.18 0.65
CA LYS A 10 -6.34 14.62 0.59
C LYS A 10 -6.45 15.34 1.94
N SER A 11 -7.33 14.87 2.83
CA SER A 11 -7.49 15.42 4.17
C SER A 11 -6.20 15.36 5.01
N LEU A 12 -5.31 14.41 4.72
CA LEU A 12 -4.05 14.23 5.46
C LEU A 12 -3.01 15.32 5.16
N GLU A 13 -3.09 16.01 4.02
CA GLU A 13 -2.22 17.18 3.74
C GLU A 13 -2.47 18.32 4.74
N HIS A 14 -3.69 18.40 5.28
CA HIS A 14 -4.13 19.49 6.15
C HIS A 14 -4.09 19.14 7.63
N ILE A 15 -3.51 17.99 8.00
CA ILE A 15 -3.35 17.54 9.39
C ILE A 15 -2.87 18.66 10.33
N PRO A 16 -1.83 19.46 9.99
CA PRO A 16 -1.33 20.50 10.89
C PRO A 16 -2.34 21.63 11.16
N THR A 17 -3.34 21.78 10.29
CA THR A 17 -4.34 22.87 10.33
C THR A 17 -5.73 22.39 10.77
N GLN A 18 -5.93 21.09 10.98
CA GLN A 18 -7.21 20.54 11.40
C GLN A 18 -7.52 20.89 12.86
N LYS A 19 -8.67 21.54 13.11
CA LYS A 19 -9.13 21.92 14.46
C LYS A 19 -9.54 20.74 15.34
N HIS A 20 -9.99 19.65 14.73
CA HIS A 20 -10.49 18.48 15.44
C HIS A 20 -9.88 17.22 14.85
N LEU A 21 -9.00 16.58 15.63
CA LEU A 21 -8.37 15.30 15.30
C LEU A 21 -8.91 14.23 16.24
N SER A 22 -9.14 13.03 15.73
CA SER A 22 -9.46 11.89 16.60
C SER A 22 -8.27 11.55 17.49
N SER A 23 -8.50 10.98 18.68
CA SER A 23 -7.41 10.59 19.59
C SER A 23 -6.42 9.60 18.95
N ARG A 24 -6.89 8.77 18.00
CA ARG A 24 -6.03 7.88 17.21
C ARG A 24 -5.11 8.68 16.28
N MET A 25 -5.63 9.70 15.60
CA MET A 25 -4.83 10.56 14.72
C MET A 25 -3.81 11.37 15.51
N ILE A 26 -4.16 11.89 16.69
CA ILE A 26 -3.21 12.61 17.55
C ILE A 26 -2.01 11.74 17.89
N ARG A 27 -2.23 10.52 18.40
CA ARG A 27 -1.13 9.58 18.71
C ARG A 27 -0.27 9.24 17.48
N LEU A 28 -0.91 9.09 16.32
CA LEU A 28 -0.18 8.83 15.08
C LEU A 28 0.69 10.03 14.68
N ILE A 29 0.17 11.25 14.81
CA ILE A 29 0.87 12.49 14.45
C ILE A 29 2.04 12.73 15.40
N GLU A 30 1.83 12.56 16.71
CA GLU A 30 2.91 12.64 17.72
C GLU A 30 4.05 11.67 17.38
N TYR A 31 3.70 10.43 17.00
CA TYR A 31 4.67 9.45 16.54
C TYR A 31 5.33 9.80 15.20
N LEU A 32 4.64 10.52 14.31
CA LEU A 32 5.21 10.91 13.03
C LEU A 32 6.12 12.15 13.16
N GLN A 33 5.86 13.03 14.12
CA GLN A 33 6.63 14.28 14.34
C GLN A 33 8.11 14.06 14.67
N GLN A 34 8.51 12.88 15.12
CA GLN A 34 9.93 12.51 15.30
C GLN A 34 10.67 12.30 13.96
N PHE A 35 9.96 12.22 12.83
CA PHE A 35 10.54 12.09 11.51
C PHE A 35 10.44 13.40 10.72
N ASN A 36 11.39 13.63 9.82
CA ASN A 36 11.31 14.74 8.87
C ASN A 36 10.60 14.27 7.58
N PHE A 37 9.33 14.62 7.42
CA PHE A 37 8.51 14.18 6.29
C PHE A 37 7.59 15.28 5.74
N LYS A 38 7.15 15.10 4.50
CA LYS A 38 6.09 15.88 3.86
C LYS A 38 4.98 14.95 3.41
N ILE A 39 3.72 15.41 3.50
CA ILE A 39 2.57 14.69 2.95
C ILE A 39 2.20 15.34 1.61
N GLU A 40 2.09 14.53 0.57
CA GLU A 40 1.62 14.93 -0.75
C GLU A 40 0.40 14.11 -1.13
N TYR A 41 -0.67 14.78 -1.56
CA TYR A 41 -1.81 14.11 -2.15
C TYR A 41 -1.43 13.54 -3.53
N ARG A 42 -1.80 12.29 -3.73
CA ARG A 42 -1.73 11.61 -5.03
C ARG A 42 -3.10 11.00 -5.33
N PRO A 43 -3.73 11.32 -6.47
CA PRO A 43 -5.03 10.74 -6.82
C PRO A 43 -5.02 9.20 -6.70
N GLY A 44 -6.11 8.62 -6.18
CA GLY A 44 -6.21 7.15 -5.99
C GLY A 44 -5.95 6.36 -7.27
N LYS A 45 -6.37 6.91 -8.44
CA LYS A 45 -6.08 6.35 -9.77
C LYS A 45 -4.59 6.23 -10.09
N GLU A 46 -3.74 6.99 -9.41
CA GLU A 46 -2.29 6.92 -9.54
C GLU A 46 -1.62 6.21 -8.34
N ASN A 47 -2.33 6.07 -7.21
CA ASN A 47 -1.87 5.39 -5.99
C ASN A 47 -2.00 3.86 -6.07
N ILE A 48 -1.86 3.35 -7.28
CA ILE A 48 -2.17 1.98 -7.68
C ILE A 48 -1.40 0.93 -6.88
N VAL A 49 -0.10 1.14 -6.66
CA VAL A 49 0.73 0.17 -5.94
C VAL A 49 0.25 0.02 -4.50
N SER A 50 -0.10 1.14 -3.86
CA SER A 50 -0.61 1.13 -2.49
C SER A 50 -2.00 0.47 -2.41
N ASP A 51 -2.85 0.71 -3.41
CA ASP A 51 -4.18 0.06 -3.50
C ASP A 51 -4.05 -1.46 -3.73
N ALA A 52 -3.15 -1.89 -4.60
CA ALA A 52 -2.89 -3.30 -4.84
C ALA A 52 -2.37 -4.01 -3.58
N LEU A 53 -1.49 -3.35 -2.82
CA LEU A 53 -0.95 -3.88 -1.56
C LEU A 53 -2.00 -3.93 -0.44
N SER A 54 -2.92 -2.97 -0.38
CA SER A 54 -3.98 -2.98 0.65
C SER A 54 -4.96 -4.15 0.42
N ARG A 55 -5.25 -4.48 -0.84
CA ARG A 55 -6.08 -5.63 -1.23
C ARG A 55 -5.38 -6.97 -1.03
N LEU A 56 -4.06 -7.01 -1.23
CA LEU A 56 -3.22 -8.18 -0.91
C LEU A 56 -3.37 -8.61 0.55
N TYR A 57 -3.45 -7.66 1.48
CA TYR A 57 -3.66 -7.96 2.91
C TYR A 57 -5.01 -8.63 3.16
N ILE A 58 -6.07 -8.20 2.47
CA ILE A 58 -7.40 -8.81 2.57
C ILE A 58 -7.37 -10.25 2.05
N LEU A 59 -6.72 -10.48 0.90
CA LEU A 59 -6.53 -11.84 0.36
C LEU A 59 -5.77 -12.72 1.36
N GLN A 60 -4.70 -12.21 1.96
CA GLN A 60 -3.91 -12.97 2.94
C GLN A 60 -4.76 -13.40 4.15
N LEU A 61 -5.62 -12.51 4.66
CA LEU A 61 -6.53 -12.85 5.75
C LEU A 61 -7.54 -13.94 5.36
N ASP A 62 -8.09 -13.89 4.15
CA ASP A 62 -9.00 -14.92 3.64
C ASP A 62 -8.30 -16.28 3.47
N LEU A 63 -7.07 -16.28 2.96
CA LEU A 63 -6.25 -17.49 2.85
C LEU A 63 -5.92 -18.09 4.22
N ILE A 64 -5.62 -17.26 5.22
CA ILE A 64 -5.39 -17.71 6.60
C ILE A 64 -6.66 -18.35 7.17
N GLN A 65 -7.85 -17.76 6.94
CA GLN A 65 -9.11 -18.34 7.40
C GLN A 65 -9.43 -19.69 6.77
N LYS A 66 -8.89 -19.97 5.58
CA LYS A 66 -9.07 -21.23 4.83
C LYS A 66 -7.98 -22.26 5.10
N ASP A 67 -7.08 -22.02 6.06
CA ASP A 67 -5.88 -22.82 6.30
C ASP A 67 -4.96 -22.96 5.06
N GLN A 68 -5.04 -22.01 4.12
CA GLN A 68 -4.25 -21.96 2.89
C GLN A 68 -3.14 -20.90 2.99
N TYR A 69 -2.38 -20.97 4.09
CA TYR A 69 -1.31 -20.00 4.34
C TYR A 69 -0.31 -19.95 3.18
N LEU A 70 0.05 -18.73 2.78
CA LEU A 70 1.01 -18.48 1.73
C LEU A 70 2.04 -17.46 2.21
N ASP A 71 3.31 -17.86 2.18
CA ASP A 71 4.42 -16.99 2.55
C ASP A 71 4.49 -15.75 1.65
N TRP A 72 5.02 -14.66 2.20
CA TRP A 72 5.12 -13.34 1.55
C TRP A 72 5.67 -13.37 0.12
N PRO A 73 6.66 -14.22 -0.24
CA PRO A 73 7.14 -14.26 -1.62
C PRO A 73 6.22 -14.99 -2.59
N LEU A 74 5.35 -15.89 -2.10
CA LEU A 74 4.40 -16.63 -2.92
C LEU A 74 3.04 -15.93 -3.00
N LEU A 75 2.70 -15.13 -1.99
CA LEU A 75 1.47 -14.35 -1.90
C LEU A 75 1.31 -13.38 -3.08
N ILE A 76 2.39 -12.68 -3.44
CA ILE A 76 2.39 -11.74 -4.55
C ILE A 76 2.12 -12.46 -5.88
N PRO A 77 2.86 -13.52 -6.29
CA PRO A 77 2.54 -14.29 -7.49
C PRO A 77 1.13 -14.89 -7.49
N HIS A 78 0.64 -15.38 -6.34
CA HIS A 78 -0.69 -15.95 -6.22
C HIS A 78 -1.78 -14.89 -6.41
N TYR A 79 -1.66 -13.75 -5.75
CA TYR A 79 -2.50 -12.59 -6.00
C TYR A 79 -2.42 -12.19 -7.47
N LEU A 80 -1.21 -12.15 -8.05
CA LEU A 80 -0.96 -11.84 -9.47
C LEU A 80 -1.69 -12.75 -10.47
N LYS A 81 -1.95 -13.99 -10.06
CA LYS A 81 -2.57 -15.02 -10.89
C LYS A 81 -4.08 -15.14 -10.70
N HIS A 82 -4.58 -14.86 -9.50
CA HIS A 82 -5.97 -15.13 -9.09
C HIS A 82 -6.83 -13.87 -8.93
N SER A 83 -6.22 -12.70 -8.77
CA SER A 83 -6.93 -11.44 -8.95
C SER A 83 -6.83 -11.03 -10.41
N ASP A 84 -7.94 -10.57 -10.98
CA ASP A 84 -8.08 -10.30 -12.40
C ASP A 84 -7.30 -9.04 -12.86
N PHE A 85 -6.73 -8.24 -11.94
CA PHE A 85 -6.04 -6.96 -12.20
C PHE A 85 -6.66 -6.12 -13.32
N SER A 86 -7.96 -6.25 -13.54
CA SER A 86 -8.53 -5.90 -14.83
C SER A 86 -8.75 -4.39 -14.94
N GLY A 87 -8.66 -3.67 -13.83
CA GLY A 87 -8.73 -2.20 -13.80
C GLY A 87 -7.59 -1.51 -13.06
N ASP A 88 -7.09 -2.08 -11.96
CA ASP A 88 -6.44 -1.24 -10.95
C ASP A 88 -4.90 -1.20 -11.01
N VAL A 89 -4.22 -2.14 -11.71
CA VAL A 89 -2.74 -2.18 -11.77
C VAL A 89 -2.22 -2.06 -13.21
N PRO A 90 -1.40 -1.04 -13.56
CA PRO A 90 -0.76 -0.90 -14.85
C PRO A 90 0.04 -2.12 -15.22
N ASN A 91 -0.01 -2.48 -16.49
CA ASN A 91 0.73 -3.62 -17.04
C ASN A 91 2.23 -3.48 -16.79
N GLU A 92 2.77 -2.25 -16.77
CA GLU A 92 4.17 -1.96 -16.43
C GLU A 92 4.56 -2.47 -15.04
N ILE A 93 3.68 -2.30 -14.05
CA ILE A 93 3.91 -2.77 -12.67
C ILE A 93 3.82 -4.30 -12.64
N LYS A 94 2.86 -4.90 -13.35
CA LYS A 94 2.78 -6.37 -13.48
C LYS A 94 4.08 -6.95 -14.05
N GLU A 95 4.61 -6.32 -15.10
CA GLU A 95 5.86 -6.75 -15.74
C GLU A 95 7.08 -6.51 -14.85
N LEU A 96 7.15 -5.39 -14.12
CA LEU A 96 8.22 -5.14 -13.14
C LEU A 96 8.22 -6.18 -12.01
N VAL A 97 7.05 -6.52 -11.47
CA VAL A 97 6.94 -7.52 -10.41
C VAL A 97 7.30 -8.91 -10.93
N LYS A 98 6.80 -9.30 -12.11
CA LYS A 98 7.22 -10.55 -12.77
C LYS A 98 8.74 -10.62 -12.92
N LYS A 99 9.36 -9.56 -13.48
CA LYS A 99 10.82 -9.49 -13.67
C LYS A 99 11.60 -9.63 -12.36
N ARG A 100 11.14 -8.96 -11.30
CA ARG A 100 11.79 -8.99 -9.97
C ARG A 100 11.65 -10.36 -9.30
N ILE A 101 10.48 -10.99 -9.38
CA ILE A 101 10.27 -12.34 -8.84
C ILE A 101 11.16 -13.34 -9.56
N THR A 102 11.19 -13.30 -10.90
CA THR A 102 12.04 -14.20 -11.69
C THR A 102 13.52 -14.04 -11.35
N SER A 103 14.02 -12.81 -11.11
CA SER A 103 15.43 -12.57 -10.76
C SER A 103 15.83 -12.91 -9.32
N VAL A 104 14.85 -13.10 -8.41
CA VAL A 104 15.12 -13.46 -7.01
C VAL A 104 15.18 -14.98 -6.82
N TYR A 105 14.60 -15.74 -7.76
CA TYR A 105 14.46 -17.19 -7.68
C TYR A 105 15.15 -17.98 -8.82
N LEU A 106 15.80 -17.30 -9.77
CA LEU A 106 16.71 -17.84 -10.78
C LEU A 106 18.03 -17.09 -10.72
#